data_AF-A0A7K4AZ92-F1
#
_entry.id   AF-A0A7K4AZ92-F1
#
_cell.length_a   1.000
_cell.length_b   1.000
_cell.length_c   1.000
_cell.angle_alpha   90.00
_cell.angle_beta   90.00
_cell.angle_gamma   90.00
#
_symmetry.space_group_name_H-M   'P 1'
#
loop_
_entity.id
_entity.type
_entity.pdbx_description
1 polymer ?
#
loop_
_entity_poly.entity_id
_entity_poly.type
_entity_poly.pdbx_seq_one_letter_code
_entity_poly.pdbx_strand_id
1 'polypeptide(L)'
;MVEKIMTGISSFRDELVTPEELIAYIDKRISEDISDEELDYLEKLRDLHSVYSAYQQYKLDHRFIDFDDMIHLTVETLKKKPLVIRRYQDRFPFILIDEFQDTNFAQFELIRLIGKDNVFVVGDDDQTIYRFRGAYLTNFEDFKRTYPDTKLYHLTENYRSSANIVNLALDLMNKVPDRERKNLYTNNPEGKKITEAVCDDEYAEAEFILKTITSLHGTTYSKNKETDPEKKVQTLEYKDFAILCRKRYHGMKVFEILRQHNIPCEFRGDVDFFTKPVILDLIAWLRIINNPLNAGASLFRIMRLCGISEVSSIKVNNHARDYSDDDTRNDGVYEAMAHAEEFLMGDGILVKEIVHRIEEFTALKSRIVLTELVHEVMTQASGLYR
;
A
#
# COMPACT_ATOMS: atom_id res chain seq x y z
N MET A 1 7.70 14.76 -8.49
CA MET A 1 8.70 15.18 -7.47
C MET A 1 8.25 14.76 -6.07
N VAL A 2 7.06 15.17 -5.63
CA VAL A 2 6.49 14.78 -4.31
C VAL A 2 6.44 13.27 -4.07
N GLU A 3 5.97 12.46 -5.02
CA GLU A 3 5.92 10.99 -4.85
C GLU A 3 7.29 10.36 -4.56
N LYS A 4 8.36 10.89 -5.18
CA LYS A 4 9.72 10.40 -4.95
C LYS A 4 10.22 10.77 -3.55
N ILE A 5 9.89 11.96 -3.07
CA ILE A 5 10.19 12.42 -1.71
C ILE A 5 9.47 11.51 -0.70
N MET A 6 8.18 11.26 -0.90
CA MET A 6 7.40 10.34 -0.06
C MET A 6 7.97 8.92 -0.06
N THR A 7 8.42 8.43 -1.22
CA THR A 7 9.08 7.12 -1.32
C THR A 7 10.38 7.08 -0.53
N GLY A 8 11.17 8.15 -0.58
CA GLY A 8 12.40 8.28 0.21
C GLY A 8 12.12 8.29 1.71
N ILE A 9 11.13 9.07 2.16
CA ILE A 9 10.69 9.09 3.56
C ILE A 9 10.23 7.69 4.01
N SER A 10 9.37 7.04 3.21
CA SER A 10 8.87 5.70 3.51
C SER A 10 10.01 4.68 3.64
N SER A 11 11.04 4.77 2.79
CA SER A 11 12.23 3.92 2.89
C SER A 11 12.99 4.11 4.22
N PHE A 12 13.07 5.33 4.76
CA PHE A 12 13.63 5.55 6.11
C PHE A 12 12.76 4.94 7.20
N ARG A 13 11.44 5.05 7.08
CA ARG A 13 10.51 4.46 8.06
C ARG A 13 10.60 2.93 8.09
N ASP A 14 10.74 2.31 6.91
CA ASP A 14 10.93 0.87 6.74
C ASP A 14 12.20 0.36 7.44
N GLU A 15 13.22 1.21 7.54
CA GLU A 15 14.48 0.95 8.26
C GLU A 15 14.49 1.48 9.70
N LEU A 16 13.36 1.98 10.19
CA LEU A 16 13.19 2.63 11.51
C LEU A 16 14.09 3.86 11.74
N VAL A 17 14.60 4.49 10.68
CA VAL A 17 15.45 5.69 10.78
C VAL A 17 14.59 6.91 11.09
N THR A 18 14.89 7.60 12.19
CA THR A 18 14.20 8.86 12.56
C THR A 18 14.86 10.09 11.92
N PRO A 19 14.19 11.25 11.88
CA PRO A 19 14.83 12.49 11.42
C PRO A 19 16.09 12.83 12.22
N GLU A 20 16.07 12.61 13.54
CA GLU A 20 17.20 12.87 14.44
C GLU A 20 18.40 11.95 14.14
N GLU A 21 18.15 10.68 13.83
CA GLU A 21 19.20 9.74 13.43
C GLU A 21 19.79 10.10 12.07
N LEU A 22 18.94 10.51 11.13
CA LEU A 22 19.36 10.92 9.79
C LEU A 22 20.27 12.16 9.84
N ILE A 23 19.90 13.20 10.59
CA ILE A 23 20.74 14.40 10.68
C ILE A 23 22.05 14.13 11.41
N ALA A 24 22.03 13.31 12.47
CA ALA A 24 23.25 12.90 13.18
C ALA A 24 24.21 12.13 12.26
N TYR A 25 23.69 11.26 11.39
CA TYR A 25 24.47 10.57 10.37
C TYR A 25 25.10 11.55 9.37
N ILE A 26 24.29 12.49 8.84
CA ILE A 26 24.77 13.49 7.87
C ILE A 26 25.87 14.36 8.48
N ASP A 27 25.64 14.90 9.68
CA ASP A 27 26.60 15.78 10.37
C ASP A 27 27.91 15.05 10.66
N LYS A 28 27.84 13.79 11.11
CA LYS A 28 29.02 12.96 11.32
C LYS A 28 29.78 12.76 10.01
N ARG A 29 29.10 12.40 8.92
CA ARG A 29 29.78 12.04 7.67
C ARG A 29 30.41 13.23 6.98
N ILE A 30 29.79 14.42 7.05
CA ILE A 30 30.38 15.68 6.55
C ILE A 30 31.63 16.09 7.34
N SER A 31 31.75 15.68 8.60
CA SER A 31 32.96 15.96 9.41
C SER A 31 34.16 15.06 9.08
N GLU A 32 33.96 14.01 8.29
CA GLU A 32 34.98 13.08 7.84
C GLU A 32 35.55 13.51 6.48
N ASP A 33 36.73 12.99 6.11
CA ASP A 33 37.30 13.25 4.77
C ASP A 33 36.48 12.49 3.72
N ILE A 34 35.75 13.22 2.88
CA ILE A 34 34.80 12.71 1.89
C ILE A 34 35.02 13.35 0.53
N SER A 35 34.60 12.67 -0.53
CA SER A 35 34.67 13.21 -1.89
C SER A 35 33.62 14.29 -2.13
N ASP A 36 33.84 15.14 -3.13
CA ASP A 36 32.85 16.15 -3.56
C ASP A 36 31.52 15.50 -3.98
N GLU A 37 31.57 14.30 -4.58
CA GLU A 37 30.37 13.54 -4.95
C GLU A 37 29.57 13.07 -3.73
N GLU A 38 30.26 12.64 -2.67
CA GLU A 38 29.61 12.22 -1.42
C GLU A 38 29.04 13.44 -0.68
N LEU A 39 29.73 14.59 -0.72
CA LEU A 39 29.23 15.83 -0.14
C LEU A 39 27.93 16.30 -0.82
N ASP A 40 27.87 16.33 -2.16
CA ASP A 40 26.66 16.67 -2.91
C ASP A 40 25.49 15.73 -2.61
N TYR A 41 25.76 14.42 -2.44
CA TYR A 41 24.75 13.47 -2.01
C TYR A 41 24.22 13.77 -0.59
N LEU A 42 25.12 14.06 0.36
CA LEU A 42 24.76 14.38 1.74
C LEU A 42 24.00 15.71 1.86
N GLU A 43 24.29 16.69 1.01
CA GLU A 43 23.51 17.93 0.93
C GLU A 43 22.08 17.66 0.46
N LYS A 44 21.89 16.84 -0.58
CA LYS A 44 20.54 16.40 -1.00
C LYS A 44 19.82 15.61 0.09
N LEU A 45 20.55 14.82 0.86
CA LEU A 45 20.01 14.09 2.00
C LEU A 45 19.57 15.03 3.13
N ARG A 46 20.31 16.13 3.35
CA ARG A 46 19.97 17.19 4.31
C ARG A 46 18.70 17.94 3.88
N ASP A 47 18.54 18.21 2.59
CA ASP A 47 17.30 18.78 2.05
C ASP A 47 16.12 17.82 2.30
N LEU A 48 16.28 16.53 2.02
CA LEU A 48 15.26 15.52 2.30
C LEU A 48 14.94 15.42 3.79
N HIS A 49 15.94 15.52 4.67
CA HIS A 49 15.75 15.57 6.13
C HIS A 49 14.87 16.76 6.56
N SER A 50 15.05 17.94 5.95
CA SER A 50 14.23 19.11 6.29
C SER A 50 12.73 18.86 6.01
N VAL A 51 12.44 18.21 4.88
CA VAL A 51 11.08 17.82 4.51
C VAL A 51 10.57 16.68 5.41
N TYR A 52 11.41 15.69 5.70
CA TYR A 52 11.05 14.57 6.57
C TYR A 52 10.68 15.05 7.98
N SER A 53 11.47 15.93 8.56
CA SER A 53 11.21 16.53 9.88
C SER A 53 9.90 17.32 9.88
N ALA A 54 9.71 18.20 8.90
CA ALA A 54 8.48 18.98 8.77
C ALA A 54 7.25 18.07 8.57
N TYR A 55 7.39 16.99 7.81
CA TYR A 55 6.33 16.02 7.60
C TYR A 55 5.95 15.27 8.88
N GLN A 56 6.94 14.78 9.64
CA GLN A 56 6.68 14.12 10.93
C GLN A 56 6.06 15.07 11.95
N GLN A 57 6.56 16.31 12.04
CA GLN A 57 5.99 17.32 12.92
C GLN A 57 4.55 17.65 12.53
N TYR A 58 4.28 17.86 11.24
CA TYR A 58 2.92 18.10 10.75
C TYR A 58 1.96 16.95 11.10
N LYS A 59 2.39 15.70 10.93
CA LYS A 59 1.57 14.54 11.33
C LYS A 59 1.34 14.50 12.84
N LEU A 60 2.38 14.74 13.63
CA LEU A 60 2.28 14.75 15.09
C LEU A 60 1.30 15.83 15.57
N ASP A 61 1.44 17.03 15.02
CA ASP A 61 0.57 18.15 15.31
C ASP A 61 -0.86 17.72 15.01
N HIS A 62 -1.18 17.27 13.80
CA HIS A 62 -2.56 16.95 13.44
C HIS A 62 -3.06 15.58 13.94
N ARG A 63 -2.25 14.86 14.74
CA ARG A 63 -2.54 13.50 15.24
C ARG A 63 -2.83 12.49 14.12
N PHE A 64 -2.12 12.63 13.00
CA PHE A 64 -2.20 11.72 11.88
C PHE A 64 -1.22 10.57 12.04
N ILE A 65 -1.65 9.40 11.57
CA ILE A 65 -0.88 8.16 11.50
C ILE A 65 -1.04 7.66 10.07
N ASP A 66 0.08 7.56 9.34
CA ASP A 66 0.11 6.89 8.04
C ASP A 66 0.44 5.40 8.17
N PHE A 67 0.55 4.68 7.04
CA PHE A 67 0.82 3.25 7.04
C PHE A 67 2.17 2.90 7.68
N ASP A 68 3.19 3.72 7.46
CA ASP A 68 4.54 3.46 7.98
C ASP A 68 4.60 3.74 9.48
N ASP A 69 3.89 4.77 9.95
CA ASP A 69 3.73 5.08 11.37
C ASP A 69 3.05 3.95 12.15
N MET A 70 2.10 3.23 11.54
CA MET A 70 1.44 2.10 12.21
C MET A 70 2.45 1.07 12.70
N ILE A 71 3.52 0.81 11.94
CA ILE A 71 4.59 -0.11 12.35
C ILE A 71 5.60 0.62 13.22
N HIS A 72 6.12 1.76 12.77
CA HIS A 72 7.20 2.46 13.44
C HIS A 72 6.81 2.90 14.87
N LEU A 73 5.66 3.55 15.04
CA LEU A 73 5.19 4.00 16.37
C LEU A 73 4.86 2.81 17.27
N THR A 74 4.43 1.68 16.70
CA THR A 74 4.21 0.44 17.45
C THR A 74 5.54 -0.09 17.99
N VAL A 75 6.57 -0.19 17.15
CA VAL A 75 7.92 -0.62 17.56
C VAL A 75 8.47 0.31 18.64
N GLU A 76 8.38 1.62 18.43
CA GLU A 76 8.85 2.62 19.39
C GLU A 76 8.12 2.49 20.75
N THR A 77 6.80 2.34 20.71
CA THR A 77 5.97 2.18 21.92
C THR A 77 6.33 0.91 22.67
N LEU A 78 6.51 -0.20 21.96
CA LEU A 78 6.89 -1.48 22.55
C LEU A 78 8.27 -1.34 23.23
N LYS A 79 9.28 -0.80 22.53
CA LYS A 79 10.63 -0.57 23.10
C LYS A 79 10.59 0.25 24.38
N LYS A 80 9.74 1.28 24.46
CA LYS A 80 9.60 2.17 25.62
C LYS A 80 8.74 1.60 26.76
N LYS A 81 7.85 0.63 26.50
CA LYS A 81 6.85 0.13 27.46
C LYS A 81 6.90 -1.40 27.64
N PRO A 82 7.79 -1.93 28.50
CA PRO A 82 7.96 -3.37 28.69
C PRO A 82 6.69 -4.13 29.12
N LEU A 83 5.81 -3.50 29.90
CA LEU A 83 4.53 -4.11 30.29
C LEU A 83 3.59 -4.34 29.10
N VAL A 84 3.66 -3.47 28.08
CA VAL A 84 2.89 -3.63 26.85
C VAL A 84 3.46 -4.76 26.02
N ILE A 85 4.79 -4.84 25.87
CA ILE A 85 5.45 -6.00 25.22
C ILE A 85 4.99 -7.30 25.86
N ARG A 86 5.09 -7.40 27.20
CA ARG A 86 4.74 -8.63 27.93
C ARG A 86 3.30 -9.06 27.67
N ARG A 87 2.36 -8.10 27.66
CA ARG A 87 0.95 -8.38 27.33
C ARG A 87 0.79 -9.01 25.95
N TYR A 88 1.55 -8.57 24.95
CA TYR A 88 1.48 -9.14 23.60
C TYR A 88 2.20 -10.47 23.49
N GLN A 89 3.35 -10.64 24.14
CA GLN A 89 4.05 -11.92 24.23
C GLN A 89 3.18 -13.00 24.90
N ASP A 90 2.47 -12.64 25.98
CA ASP A 90 1.55 -13.55 26.67
C ASP A 90 0.31 -13.88 25.81
N ARG A 91 -0.15 -12.92 24.99
CA ARG A 91 -1.30 -13.10 24.10
C ARG A 91 -0.95 -13.92 22.85
N PHE A 92 0.25 -13.76 22.32
CA PHE A 92 0.74 -14.40 21.10
C PHE A 92 1.93 -15.31 21.41
N PRO A 93 1.70 -16.44 22.10
CA PRO A 93 2.78 -17.34 22.51
C PRO A 93 3.47 -18.04 21.33
N PHE A 94 2.86 -18.03 20.14
CA PHE A 94 3.42 -18.52 18.88
C PHE A 94 3.08 -17.54 17.77
N ILE A 95 4.06 -17.22 16.93
CA ILE A 95 3.91 -16.31 15.79
C ILE A 95 4.27 -17.05 14.52
N LEU A 96 3.36 -17.01 13.54
CA LEU A 96 3.57 -17.55 12.21
C LEU A 96 3.57 -16.38 11.22
N ILE A 97 4.62 -16.29 10.41
CA ILE A 97 4.75 -15.28 9.36
C ILE A 97 4.92 -16.00 8.04
N ASP A 98 4.10 -15.60 7.07
CA ASP A 98 4.20 -16.05 5.68
C ASP A 98 4.84 -14.93 4.84
N GLU A 99 5.36 -15.28 3.66
CA GLU A 99 6.04 -14.34 2.74
C GLU A 99 7.15 -13.51 3.40
N PHE A 100 7.94 -14.12 4.30
CA PHE A 100 8.94 -13.42 5.10
C PHE A 100 10.03 -12.72 4.26
N GLN A 101 10.26 -13.15 3.01
CA GLN A 101 11.18 -12.48 2.09
C GLN A 101 10.78 -11.03 1.77
N ASP A 102 9.50 -10.68 1.89
CA ASP A 102 8.97 -9.34 1.59
C ASP A 102 8.86 -8.44 2.83
N THR A 103 9.36 -8.91 3.98
CA THR A 103 9.37 -8.16 5.24
C THR A 103 10.44 -7.06 5.19
N ASN A 104 10.18 -5.89 5.77
CA ASN A 104 11.22 -4.85 5.96
C ASN A 104 11.78 -4.88 7.40
N PHE A 105 12.84 -4.11 7.67
CA PHE A 105 13.49 -4.10 8.98
C PHE A 105 12.53 -3.69 10.11
N ALA A 106 11.66 -2.71 9.90
CA ALA A 106 10.68 -2.26 10.88
C ALA A 106 9.69 -3.38 11.28
N GLN A 107 9.21 -4.14 10.30
CA GLN A 107 8.33 -5.28 10.52
C GLN A 107 9.07 -6.44 11.21
N PHE A 108 10.32 -6.71 10.82
CA PHE A 108 11.16 -7.71 11.47
C PHE A 108 11.41 -7.36 12.94
N GLU A 109 11.71 -6.10 13.24
CA GLU A 109 11.91 -5.61 14.60
C GLU A 109 10.63 -5.73 15.45
N LEU A 110 9.46 -5.44 14.85
CA LEU A 110 8.18 -5.69 15.50
C LEU A 110 8.04 -7.17 15.87
N ILE A 111 8.24 -8.07 14.90
CA ILE A 111 8.20 -9.53 15.11
C ILE A 111 9.16 -9.95 16.22
N ARG A 112 10.39 -9.43 16.23
CA ARG A 112 11.40 -9.72 17.27
C ARG A 112 10.94 -9.31 18.67
N LEU A 113 10.30 -8.14 18.80
CA LEU A 113 9.82 -7.66 20.10
C LEU A 113 8.67 -8.52 20.65
N ILE A 114 7.73 -8.94 19.80
CA ILE A 114 6.55 -9.71 20.25
C ILE A 114 6.73 -11.23 20.22
N GLY A 115 7.65 -11.74 19.41
CA GLY A 115 7.80 -13.17 19.10
C GLY A 115 8.69 -13.97 20.03
N LYS A 116 9.39 -13.30 20.95
CA LYS A 116 10.30 -13.87 21.96
C LYS A 116 11.12 -15.08 21.48
N ASP A 117 10.64 -16.31 21.66
CA ASP A 117 11.35 -17.55 21.30
C ASP A 117 10.56 -18.46 20.31
N ASN A 118 9.30 -18.13 20.02
CA ASN A 118 8.36 -19.03 19.33
C ASN A 118 7.88 -18.43 18.00
N VAL A 119 8.83 -18.15 17.11
CA VAL A 119 8.55 -17.58 15.79
C VAL A 119 8.81 -18.62 14.71
N PHE A 120 7.83 -18.81 13.83
CA PHE A 120 7.92 -19.65 12.65
C PHE A 120 7.73 -18.78 11.41
N VAL A 121 8.77 -18.69 10.58
CA VAL A 121 8.73 -17.92 9.33
C VAL A 121 8.72 -18.85 8.13
N VAL A 122 7.94 -18.50 7.12
CA VAL A 122 7.91 -19.14 5.80
C VAL A 122 8.25 -18.09 4.76
N GLY A 123 9.07 -18.46 3.80
CA GLY A 123 9.37 -17.60 2.67
C GLY A 123 10.32 -18.25 1.67
N ASP A 124 10.54 -17.54 0.57
CA ASP A 124 11.38 -17.96 -0.54
C ASP A 124 12.23 -16.78 -1.01
N ASP A 125 13.54 -16.83 -0.78
CA ASP A 125 14.49 -15.78 -1.19
C ASP A 125 14.51 -15.54 -2.71
N ASP A 126 14.11 -16.53 -3.52
CA ASP A 126 13.97 -16.37 -4.98
C ASP A 126 12.77 -15.51 -5.37
N GLN A 127 11.80 -15.35 -4.48
CA GLN A 127 10.57 -14.59 -4.70
C GLN A 127 10.66 -13.15 -4.16
N THR A 128 11.85 -12.70 -3.76
CA THR A 128 12.08 -11.32 -3.30
C THR A 128 11.98 -10.32 -4.45
N ILE A 129 10.75 -9.94 -4.82
CA ILE A 129 10.45 -9.00 -5.91
C ILE A 129 10.30 -7.55 -5.44
N TYR A 130 10.22 -7.31 -4.13
CA TYR A 130 10.05 -5.99 -3.51
C TYR A 130 11.36 -5.26 -3.18
N ARG A 131 12.50 -5.64 -3.79
CA ARG A 131 13.81 -4.96 -3.58
C ARG A 131 13.75 -3.44 -3.79
N PHE A 132 12.86 -2.95 -4.65
CA PHE A 132 12.69 -1.51 -4.92
C PHE A 132 11.85 -0.77 -3.85
N ARG A 133 11.29 -1.49 -2.86
CA ARG A 133 10.54 -0.97 -1.70
C ARG A 133 11.20 -1.35 -0.37
N GLY A 134 12.52 -1.52 -0.35
CA GLY A 134 13.24 -1.81 0.91
C GLY A 134 13.13 -3.24 1.43
N ALA A 135 12.77 -4.23 0.59
CA ALA A 135 12.87 -5.64 1.00
C ALA A 135 14.31 -5.97 1.40
N TYR A 136 14.47 -6.38 2.65
CA TYR A 136 15.74 -6.52 3.35
C TYR A 136 16.39 -7.86 2.98
N LEU A 137 17.41 -7.83 2.11
CA LEU A 137 18.09 -9.01 1.54
C LEU A 137 18.63 -9.96 2.62
N THR A 138 18.96 -9.44 3.79
CA THR A 138 19.49 -10.19 4.91
C THR A 138 18.41 -10.67 5.89
N ASN A 139 17.10 -10.57 5.57
CA ASN A 139 16.00 -10.98 6.46
C ASN A 139 16.19 -12.38 7.05
N PHE A 140 16.50 -13.36 6.21
CA PHE A 140 16.71 -14.73 6.66
C PHE A 140 18.02 -14.88 7.46
N GLU A 141 19.06 -14.13 7.13
CA GLU A 141 20.33 -14.14 7.85
C GLU A 141 20.18 -13.50 9.24
N ASP A 142 19.47 -12.39 9.31
CA ASP A 142 19.14 -11.66 10.53
C ASP A 142 18.19 -12.46 11.41
N PHE A 143 17.24 -13.19 10.82
CA PHE A 143 16.43 -14.15 11.53
C PHE A 143 17.31 -15.24 12.17
N LYS A 144 18.21 -15.86 11.41
CA LYS A 144 19.16 -16.87 11.94
C LYS A 144 20.07 -16.30 13.03
N ARG A 145 20.51 -15.04 12.90
CA ARG A 145 21.35 -14.36 13.91
C ARG A 145 20.56 -14.05 15.18
N THR A 146 19.29 -13.68 15.04
CA THR A 146 18.40 -13.35 16.16
C THR A 146 17.94 -14.60 16.90
N TYR A 147 17.68 -15.68 16.18
CA TYR A 147 17.22 -16.97 16.69
C TYR A 147 18.26 -18.05 16.36
N PRO A 148 19.37 -18.16 17.12
CA PRO A 148 20.47 -19.08 16.80
C PRO A 148 20.07 -20.56 16.84
N ASP A 149 19.05 -20.92 17.63
CA ASP A 149 18.51 -22.28 17.74
C ASP A 149 17.44 -22.60 16.67
N THR A 150 17.36 -21.81 15.60
CA THR A 150 16.39 -21.99 14.51
C THR A 150 16.55 -23.34 13.83
N LYS A 151 15.44 -24.05 13.65
CA LYS A 151 15.36 -25.24 12.80
C LYS A 151 14.95 -24.86 11.39
N LEU A 152 15.84 -25.10 10.42
CA LEU A 152 15.58 -24.87 9.01
C LEU A 152 14.97 -26.12 8.36
N TYR A 153 13.83 -25.96 7.71
CA TYR A 153 13.18 -27.01 6.92
C TYR A 153 13.08 -26.57 5.47
N HIS A 154 13.63 -27.38 4.56
CA HIS A 154 13.52 -27.12 3.13
C HIS A 154 12.34 -27.90 2.54
N LEU A 155 11.44 -27.18 1.89
CA LEU A 155 10.36 -27.77 1.10
C LEU A 155 10.77 -27.80 -0.37
N THR A 156 11.23 -28.96 -0.83
CA THR A 156 11.77 -29.14 -2.19
C THR A 156 10.72 -29.60 -3.20
N GLU A 157 9.60 -30.17 -2.75
CA GLU A 157 8.56 -30.67 -3.64
C GLU A 157 7.58 -29.56 -4.04
N ASN A 158 7.50 -29.28 -5.34
CA ASN A 158 6.52 -28.39 -5.92
C ASN A 158 5.23 -29.16 -6.23
N TYR A 159 4.19 -28.89 -5.45
CA TYR A 159 2.86 -29.47 -5.68
C TYR A 159 2.02 -28.67 -6.68
N ARG A 160 2.45 -27.50 -7.15
CA ARG A 160 1.63 -26.57 -7.96
C ARG A 160 1.72 -26.85 -9.46
N SER A 161 2.93 -26.96 -9.98
CA SER A 161 3.26 -26.83 -11.39
C SER A 161 3.67 -28.17 -12.02
N SER A 162 3.52 -28.31 -13.34
CA SER A 162 3.98 -29.48 -14.09
C SER A 162 5.51 -29.48 -14.22
N ALA A 163 6.11 -30.64 -14.54
CA ALA A 163 7.57 -30.75 -14.59
C ALA A 163 8.20 -29.80 -15.62
N ASN A 164 7.56 -29.57 -16.77
CA ASN A 164 8.06 -28.62 -17.76
C ASN A 164 8.14 -27.19 -17.22
N ILE A 165 7.16 -26.75 -16.42
CA ILE A 165 7.16 -25.41 -15.81
C ILE A 165 8.23 -25.32 -14.72
N VAL A 166 8.35 -26.34 -13.86
CA VAL A 166 9.36 -26.37 -12.79
C VAL A 166 10.77 -26.36 -13.35
N ASN A 167 11.04 -27.17 -14.39
CA ASN A 167 12.34 -27.22 -15.04
C ASN A 167 12.71 -25.89 -15.69
N LEU A 168 11.76 -25.25 -16.41
CA LEU A 168 12.01 -23.93 -16.99
C LEU A 168 12.31 -22.88 -15.92
N ALA A 169 11.57 -22.88 -14.81
CA ALA A 169 11.81 -21.95 -13.70
C ALA A 169 13.21 -22.17 -13.09
N LEU A 170 13.62 -23.43 -12.88
CA LEU A 170 14.97 -23.77 -12.40
C LEU A 170 16.07 -23.35 -13.37
N ASP A 171 15.89 -23.62 -14.67
CA ASP A 171 16.86 -23.22 -15.70
C ASP A 171 17.06 -21.71 -15.78
N LEU A 172 16.00 -20.93 -15.54
CA LEU A 172 16.07 -19.48 -15.43
C LEU A 172 16.81 -19.06 -14.15
N MET A 173 16.42 -19.60 -13.00
CA MET A 173 17.01 -19.22 -11.70
C MET A 173 18.47 -19.66 -11.53
N ASN A 174 18.89 -20.74 -12.20
CA ASN A 174 20.28 -21.21 -12.18
C ASN A 174 21.27 -20.25 -12.87
N LYS A 175 20.76 -19.26 -13.62
CA LYS A 175 21.58 -18.20 -14.23
C LYS A 175 21.80 -17.00 -13.31
N VAL A 176 21.09 -16.92 -12.18
CA VAL A 176 21.23 -15.81 -11.23
C VAL A 176 22.55 -15.98 -10.46
N PRO A 177 23.46 -14.98 -10.50
CA PRO A 177 24.71 -15.05 -9.76
C PRO A 177 24.45 -15.03 -8.25
N ASP A 178 25.33 -15.67 -7.49
CA ASP A 178 25.34 -15.69 -6.02
C ASP A 178 24.06 -16.22 -5.34
N ARG A 179 23.23 -16.96 -6.09
CA ARG A 179 22.02 -17.62 -5.58
C ARG A 179 22.35 -18.97 -4.92
N GLU A 180 21.75 -19.22 -3.75
CA GLU A 180 21.75 -20.56 -3.15
C GLU A 180 20.98 -21.55 -4.04
N ARG A 181 21.63 -22.62 -4.49
CA ARG A 181 21.01 -23.59 -5.38
C ARG A 181 19.95 -24.42 -4.65
N LYS A 182 18.70 -24.25 -5.05
CA LYS A 182 17.57 -25.07 -4.58
C LYS A 182 17.29 -26.23 -5.53
N ASN A 183 17.15 -27.43 -4.98
CA ASN A 183 16.80 -28.65 -5.71
C ASN A 183 15.28 -28.85 -5.70
N LEU A 184 14.53 -27.94 -6.33
CA LEU A 184 13.09 -28.13 -6.48
C LEU A 184 12.80 -29.28 -7.43
N TYR A 185 11.80 -30.10 -7.12
CA TYR A 185 11.30 -31.14 -8.03
C TYR A 185 9.78 -31.22 -7.96
N THR A 186 9.14 -31.94 -8.87
CA THR A 186 7.70 -32.21 -8.80
C THR A 186 7.38 -33.64 -9.17
N ASN A 187 6.40 -34.22 -8.49
CA ASN A 187 5.79 -35.51 -8.85
C ASN A 187 4.63 -35.36 -9.84
N ASN A 188 4.28 -34.12 -10.21
CA ASN A 188 3.28 -33.86 -11.24
C ASN A 188 3.75 -34.37 -12.62
N PRO A 189 2.83 -34.67 -13.56
CA PRO A 189 3.18 -34.98 -14.94
C PRO A 189 4.02 -33.88 -15.60
N GLU A 190 4.67 -34.19 -16.72
CA GLU A 190 5.42 -33.19 -17.50
C GLU A 190 4.55 -31.98 -17.89
N GLY A 191 3.28 -32.24 -18.21
CA GLY A 191 2.34 -31.25 -18.70
C GLY A 191 2.60 -30.86 -20.15
N LYS A 192 1.85 -29.87 -20.65
CA LYS A 192 2.08 -29.31 -21.99
C LYS A 192 3.43 -28.59 -22.04
N LYS A 193 4.02 -28.50 -23.24
CA LYS A 193 5.21 -27.65 -23.46
C LYS A 193 4.84 -26.17 -23.31
N ILE A 194 5.81 -25.38 -22.87
CA ILE A 194 5.67 -23.92 -22.82
C ILE A 194 5.68 -23.40 -24.27
N THR A 195 4.71 -22.55 -24.60
CA THR A 195 4.60 -21.91 -25.91
C THR A 195 5.09 -20.47 -25.80
N GLU A 196 6.04 -20.12 -26.65
CA GLU A 196 6.44 -18.74 -26.90
C GLU A 196 5.76 -18.27 -28.19
N ALA A 197 5.16 -17.08 -28.16
CA ALA A 197 4.54 -16.46 -29.32
C ALA A 197 5.15 -15.08 -29.54
N VAL A 198 5.70 -14.84 -30.72
CA VAL A 198 6.19 -13.53 -31.14
C VAL A 198 5.12 -12.90 -32.02
N CYS A 199 4.65 -11.72 -31.61
CA CYS A 199 3.61 -10.97 -32.30
C CYS A 199 4.19 -9.69 -32.91
N ASP A 200 3.63 -9.25 -34.03
CA ASP A 200 4.12 -8.08 -34.76
C ASP A 200 3.89 -6.77 -33.98
N ASP A 201 2.78 -6.69 -33.24
CA ASP A 201 2.42 -5.56 -32.39
C ASP A 201 1.61 -6.00 -31.15
N GLU A 202 1.30 -5.03 -30.28
CA GLU A 202 0.54 -5.25 -29.04
C GLU A 202 -0.92 -5.68 -29.29
N TYR A 203 -1.51 -5.31 -30.44
CA TYR A 203 -2.87 -5.70 -30.78
C TYR A 203 -2.91 -7.18 -31.19
N ALA A 204 -1.95 -7.61 -32.01
CA ALA A 204 -1.74 -9.00 -32.37
C ALA A 204 -1.45 -9.89 -31.16
N GLU A 205 -0.68 -9.39 -30.17
CA GLU A 205 -0.47 -10.06 -28.88
C GLU A 205 -1.79 -10.28 -28.13
N ALA A 206 -2.60 -9.23 -27.97
CA ALA A 206 -3.89 -9.34 -27.29
C ALA A 206 -4.89 -10.23 -28.03
N GLU A 207 -4.93 -10.19 -29.37
CA GLU A 207 -5.71 -11.13 -30.17
C GLU A 207 -5.24 -12.57 -29.99
N PHE A 208 -3.92 -12.82 -29.95
CA PHE A 208 -3.36 -14.14 -29.71
C PHE A 208 -3.80 -14.68 -28.34
N ILE A 209 -3.75 -13.84 -27.29
CA ILE A 209 -4.24 -14.19 -25.95
C ILE A 209 -5.73 -14.52 -25.98
N LEU A 210 -6.56 -13.68 -26.62
CA LEU A 210 -8.00 -13.92 -26.77
C LEU A 210 -8.30 -15.26 -27.46
N LYS A 211 -7.64 -15.53 -28.60
CA LYS A 211 -7.80 -16.78 -29.35
C LYS A 211 -7.37 -17.98 -28.51
N THR A 212 -6.28 -17.85 -27.76
CA THR A 212 -5.76 -18.89 -26.86
C THR A 212 -6.76 -19.22 -25.76
N ILE A 213 -7.25 -18.21 -25.02
CA ILE A 213 -8.24 -18.38 -23.96
C ILE A 213 -9.51 -19.02 -24.52
N THR A 214 -10.02 -18.52 -25.65
CA THR A 214 -11.25 -19.04 -26.26
C THR A 214 -11.10 -20.49 -26.71
N SER A 215 -9.94 -20.87 -27.25
CA SER A 215 -9.66 -22.25 -27.68
C SER A 215 -9.50 -23.23 -26.51
N LEU A 216 -9.02 -22.75 -25.36
CA LEU A 216 -8.81 -23.58 -24.16
C LEU A 216 -10.05 -23.62 -23.27
N HIS A 217 -10.89 -22.60 -23.31
CA HIS A 217 -12.15 -22.56 -22.56
C HIS A 217 -13.05 -23.74 -22.94
N GLY A 218 -13.59 -24.44 -21.94
CA GLY A 218 -14.40 -25.64 -22.13
C GLY A 218 -13.59 -26.92 -22.41
N THR A 219 -12.27 -26.84 -22.57
CA THR A 219 -11.42 -28.04 -22.68
C THR A 219 -11.17 -28.66 -21.31
N THR A 220 -10.81 -29.94 -21.28
CA THR A 220 -10.50 -30.64 -20.02
C THR A 220 -9.01 -30.53 -19.69
N TYR A 221 -8.74 -30.29 -18.41
CA TYR A 221 -7.41 -30.30 -17.83
C TYR A 221 -7.38 -31.30 -16.67
N SER A 222 -6.27 -32.03 -16.55
CA SER A 222 -6.03 -32.86 -15.39
C SER A 222 -4.60 -32.71 -14.92
N LYS A 223 -4.45 -32.56 -13.61
CA LYS A 223 -3.17 -32.40 -12.94
C LYS A 223 -2.48 -33.74 -12.69
N ASN A 224 -3.22 -34.85 -12.66
CA ASN A 224 -2.68 -36.17 -12.36
C ASN A 224 -2.31 -36.90 -13.66
N LYS A 225 -1.46 -37.93 -13.54
CA LYS A 225 -1.14 -38.81 -14.66
C LYS A 225 -2.41 -39.48 -15.16
N GLU A 226 -2.48 -39.80 -16.46
CA GLU A 226 -3.64 -40.50 -17.02
C GLU A 226 -3.93 -41.85 -16.33
N THR A 227 -2.90 -42.46 -15.74
CA THR A 227 -2.95 -43.73 -15.04
C THR A 227 -3.41 -43.63 -13.58
N ASP A 228 -3.69 -42.43 -13.07
CA ASP A 228 -4.01 -42.21 -11.66
C ASP A 228 -5.51 -42.47 -11.38
N PRO A 229 -5.87 -43.43 -10.51
CA PRO A 229 -7.27 -43.78 -10.27
C PRO A 229 -8.12 -42.65 -9.66
N GLU A 230 -7.50 -41.66 -9.01
CA GLU A 230 -8.17 -40.47 -8.46
C GLU A 230 -8.02 -39.23 -9.36
N LYS A 231 -8.00 -39.41 -10.68
CA LYS A 231 -7.84 -38.33 -11.65
C LYS A 231 -8.91 -37.26 -11.49
N LYS A 232 -8.53 -36.11 -10.94
CA LYS A 232 -9.36 -34.89 -11.01
C LYS A 232 -9.25 -34.31 -12.41
N VAL A 233 -10.36 -34.38 -13.15
CA VAL A 233 -10.53 -33.70 -14.42
C VAL A 233 -11.36 -32.46 -14.16
N GLN A 234 -10.84 -31.30 -14.54
CA GLN A 234 -11.56 -30.02 -14.51
C GLN A 234 -11.81 -29.55 -15.93
N THR A 235 -12.98 -28.98 -16.18
CA THR A 235 -13.22 -28.20 -17.39
C THR A 235 -12.67 -26.81 -17.15
N LEU A 236 -11.85 -26.30 -18.08
CA LEU A 236 -11.27 -24.98 -17.96
C LEU A 236 -12.35 -23.90 -18.17
N GLU A 237 -12.51 -23.04 -17.18
CA GLU A 237 -13.39 -21.87 -17.20
C GLU A 237 -12.57 -20.58 -17.27
N TYR A 238 -13.20 -19.43 -17.56
CA TYR A 238 -12.48 -18.15 -17.65
C TYR A 238 -11.68 -17.79 -16.39
N LYS A 239 -12.12 -18.22 -15.20
CA LYS A 239 -11.43 -18.02 -13.92
C LYS A 239 -10.10 -18.76 -13.78
N ASP A 240 -9.86 -19.77 -14.63
CA ASP A 240 -8.63 -20.58 -14.60
C ASP A 240 -7.49 -19.94 -15.41
N PHE A 241 -7.74 -18.78 -16.04
CA PHE A 241 -6.75 -18.03 -16.79
C PHE A 241 -6.30 -16.78 -16.03
N ALA A 242 -4.98 -16.55 -15.99
CA ALA A 242 -4.39 -15.34 -15.45
C ALA A 242 -3.39 -14.77 -16.47
N ILE A 243 -3.44 -13.45 -16.68
CA ILE A 243 -2.55 -12.72 -17.57
C ILE A 243 -1.65 -11.84 -16.70
N LEU A 244 -0.35 -12.15 -16.69
CA LEU A 244 0.64 -11.42 -15.91
C LEU A 244 1.44 -10.50 -16.83
N CYS A 245 1.54 -9.22 -16.48
CA CYS A 245 2.25 -8.23 -17.27
C CYS A 245 3.22 -7.42 -16.39
N ARG A 246 4.34 -6.98 -16.98
CA ARG A 246 5.38 -6.23 -16.26
C ARG A 246 4.92 -4.83 -15.85
N LYS A 247 4.13 -4.17 -16.72
CA LYS A 247 3.63 -2.81 -16.53
C LYS A 247 2.12 -2.80 -16.70
N ARG A 248 1.44 -1.99 -15.89
CA ARG A 248 -0.03 -1.89 -15.85
C ARG A 248 -0.64 -1.60 -17.22
N TYR A 249 -0.04 -0.71 -18.00
CA TYR A 249 -0.61 -0.32 -19.30
C TYR A 249 -0.64 -1.46 -20.33
N HIS A 250 0.25 -2.46 -20.22
CA HIS A 250 0.19 -3.65 -21.09
C HIS A 250 -1.07 -4.47 -20.78
N GLY A 251 -1.34 -4.72 -19.50
CA GLY A 251 -2.52 -5.48 -19.08
C GLY A 251 -3.84 -4.76 -19.37
N MET A 252 -3.85 -3.42 -19.29
CA MET A 252 -5.06 -2.63 -19.63
C MET A 252 -5.50 -2.83 -21.08
N LYS A 253 -4.56 -2.85 -22.04
CA LYS A 253 -4.86 -3.07 -23.46
C LYS A 253 -5.49 -4.44 -23.70
N VAL A 254 -4.93 -5.48 -23.08
CA VAL A 254 -5.48 -6.84 -23.17
C VAL A 254 -6.86 -6.91 -22.54
N PHE A 255 -7.06 -6.27 -21.39
CA PHE A 255 -8.36 -6.20 -20.71
C PHE A 255 -9.44 -5.54 -21.59
N GLU A 256 -9.14 -4.41 -22.23
CA GLU A 256 -10.08 -3.74 -23.14
C GLU A 256 -10.50 -4.64 -24.30
N ILE A 257 -9.56 -5.35 -24.92
CA ILE A 257 -9.84 -6.25 -26.05
C ILE A 257 -10.67 -7.46 -25.60
N LEU A 258 -10.35 -8.09 -24.46
CA LEU A 258 -11.16 -9.17 -23.90
C LEU A 258 -12.59 -8.71 -23.62
N ARG A 259 -12.75 -7.51 -23.04
CA ARG A 259 -14.07 -6.92 -22.75
C ARG A 259 -14.87 -6.63 -24.01
N GLN A 260 -14.23 -6.09 -25.06
CA GLN A 260 -14.87 -5.87 -26.37
C GLN A 260 -15.43 -7.16 -26.98
N HIS A 261 -14.79 -8.30 -26.71
CA HIS A 261 -15.21 -9.62 -27.17
C HIS A 261 -16.12 -10.36 -26.17
N ASN A 262 -16.66 -9.65 -25.16
CA ASN A 262 -17.53 -10.19 -24.12
C ASN A 262 -16.91 -11.34 -23.30
N ILE A 263 -15.59 -11.36 -23.17
CA ILE A 263 -14.89 -12.30 -22.29
C ILE A 263 -14.93 -11.76 -20.85
N PRO A 264 -15.49 -12.50 -19.88
CA PRO A 264 -15.46 -12.11 -18.47
C PRO A 264 -14.01 -12.04 -17.97
N CYS A 265 -13.57 -10.85 -17.58
CA CYS A 265 -12.23 -10.62 -17.05
C CYS A 265 -12.24 -9.55 -15.95
N GLU A 266 -11.28 -9.65 -15.04
CA GLU A 266 -11.06 -8.69 -13.96
C GLU A 266 -9.65 -8.11 -14.11
N PHE A 267 -9.52 -6.78 -14.18
CA PHE A 267 -8.22 -6.12 -14.18
C PHE A 267 -7.81 -5.76 -12.75
N ARG A 268 -7.04 -6.64 -12.10
CA ARG A 268 -6.46 -6.36 -10.78
C ARG A 268 -5.27 -5.41 -10.92
N GLY A 269 -5.55 -4.14 -10.68
CA GLY A 269 -4.64 -3.02 -10.91
C GLY A 269 -5.38 -1.73 -11.21
N ASP A 270 -6.67 -1.83 -11.53
CA ASP A 270 -7.56 -0.70 -11.75
C ASP A 270 -8.03 -0.08 -10.45
N VAL A 271 -7.72 1.20 -10.30
CA VAL A 271 -8.38 2.18 -9.45
C VAL A 271 -8.63 1.69 -8.03
N ASP A 272 -7.73 2.05 -7.11
CA ASP A 272 -8.06 2.04 -5.69
C ASP A 272 -9.44 2.67 -5.56
N PHE A 273 -10.45 1.88 -5.19
CA PHE A 273 -11.83 2.32 -5.14
C PHE A 273 -11.93 3.63 -4.33
N PHE A 274 -11.06 3.76 -3.33
CA PHE A 274 -10.91 4.93 -2.48
C PHE A 274 -10.26 6.15 -3.14
N THR A 275 -9.66 6.03 -4.32
CA THR A 275 -9.14 7.15 -5.14
C THR A 275 -10.15 7.73 -6.13
N LYS A 276 -11.29 7.08 -6.34
CA LYS A 276 -12.34 7.62 -7.22
C LYS A 276 -12.81 8.97 -6.66
N PRO A 277 -12.94 10.03 -7.48
CA PRO A 277 -13.31 11.37 -6.98
C PRO A 277 -14.54 11.38 -6.09
N VAL A 278 -15.61 10.70 -6.50
CA VAL A 278 -16.86 10.53 -5.72
C VAL A 278 -16.62 9.87 -4.36
N ILE A 279 -15.73 8.87 -4.30
CA ILE A 279 -15.43 8.17 -3.05
C ILE A 279 -14.57 9.05 -2.13
N LEU A 280 -13.62 9.81 -2.70
CA LEU A 280 -12.85 10.81 -1.95
C LEU A 280 -13.75 11.92 -1.39
N ASP A 281 -14.75 12.36 -2.15
CA ASP A 281 -15.74 13.37 -1.70
C ASP A 281 -16.59 12.83 -0.55
N LEU A 282 -17.08 11.59 -0.67
CA LEU A 282 -17.82 10.93 0.40
C LEU A 282 -16.96 10.77 1.66
N ILE A 283 -15.70 10.32 1.52
CA ILE A 283 -14.77 10.18 2.65
C ILE A 283 -14.49 11.54 3.29
N ALA A 284 -14.32 12.60 2.49
CA ALA A 284 -14.14 13.95 3.01
C ALA A 284 -15.35 14.38 3.86
N TRP A 285 -16.57 14.20 3.37
CA TRP A 285 -17.79 14.44 4.16
C TRP A 285 -17.81 13.62 5.45
N LEU A 286 -17.55 12.32 5.40
CA LEU A 286 -17.56 11.47 6.60
C LEU A 286 -16.49 11.87 7.62
N ARG A 287 -15.32 12.32 7.17
CA ARG A 287 -14.25 12.86 8.04
C ARG A 287 -14.70 14.15 8.72
N ILE A 288 -15.29 15.07 7.97
CA ILE A 288 -15.85 16.32 8.49
C ILE A 288 -16.95 16.03 9.52
N ILE A 289 -17.92 15.20 9.18
CA ILE A 289 -19.02 14.80 10.08
C ILE A 289 -18.49 14.11 11.35
N ASN A 290 -17.40 13.37 11.23
CA ASN A 290 -16.80 12.72 12.38
C ASN A 290 -16.17 13.71 13.36
N ASN A 291 -15.39 14.67 12.84
CA ASN A 291 -14.76 15.73 13.61
C ASN A 291 -14.43 16.94 12.71
N PRO A 292 -15.30 17.98 12.66
CA PRO A 292 -15.09 19.14 11.78
C PRO A 292 -13.83 19.93 12.15
N LEU A 293 -13.46 19.95 13.44
CA LEU A 293 -12.37 20.75 13.99
C LEU A 293 -10.98 20.29 13.55
N ASN A 294 -10.85 19.08 13.01
CA ASN A 294 -9.57 18.54 12.54
C ASN A 294 -9.73 17.92 11.14
N ALA A 295 -10.54 18.56 10.30
CA ALA A 295 -10.88 18.08 8.97
C ALA A 295 -10.50 19.07 7.87
N GLY A 296 -9.56 20.00 8.11
CA GLY A 296 -9.19 21.11 7.23
C GLY A 296 -8.90 20.70 5.79
N ALA A 297 -8.15 19.62 5.57
CA ALA A 297 -7.90 19.10 4.21
C ALA A 297 -9.18 18.59 3.52
N SER A 298 -10.09 17.98 4.29
CA SER A 298 -11.40 17.53 3.81
C SER A 298 -12.33 18.73 3.56
N LEU A 299 -12.33 19.73 4.44
CA LEU A 299 -13.07 20.99 4.31
C LEU A 299 -12.62 21.76 3.07
N PHE A 300 -11.32 21.88 2.82
CA PHE A 300 -10.77 22.47 1.60
C PHE A 300 -11.27 21.76 0.34
N ARG A 301 -11.31 20.43 0.36
CA ARG A 301 -11.87 19.63 -0.75
C ARG A 301 -13.36 19.92 -0.97
N ILE A 302 -14.15 19.96 0.10
CA ILE A 302 -15.60 20.24 0.02
C ILE A 302 -15.89 21.67 -0.43
N MET A 303 -15.14 22.67 0.06
CA MET A 303 -15.24 24.05 -0.43
C MET A 303 -15.06 24.12 -1.95
N ARG A 304 -14.02 23.45 -2.48
CA ARG A 304 -13.78 23.38 -3.93
C ARG A 304 -14.91 22.65 -4.68
N LEU A 305 -15.43 21.56 -4.11
CA LEU A 305 -16.56 20.81 -4.68
C LEU A 305 -17.84 21.67 -4.78
N CYS A 306 -18.08 22.51 -3.77
CA CYS A 306 -19.22 23.43 -3.71
C CYS A 306 -19.03 24.73 -4.51
N GLY A 307 -17.94 24.85 -5.28
CA GLY A 307 -17.70 25.99 -6.16
C GLY A 307 -17.07 27.21 -5.49
N ILE A 308 -16.57 27.08 -4.25
CA ILE A 308 -15.80 28.15 -3.60
C ILE A 308 -14.49 28.34 -4.36
N SER A 309 -14.15 29.60 -4.67
CA SER A 309 -12.92 29.90 -5.40
C SER A 309 -11.67 29.48 -4.60
N GLU A 310 -10.59 29.15 -5.32
CA GLU A 310 -9.31 28.79 -4.68
C GLU A 310 -8.78 29.94 -3.83
N VAL A 311 -8.94 31.18 -4.30
CA VAL A 311 -8.55 32.39 -3.56
C VAL A 311 -9.31 32.51 -2.24
N SER A 312 -10.62 32.28 -2.24
CA SER A 312 -11.42 32.30 -1.01
C SER A 312 -11.07 31.15 -0.07
N SER A 313 -10.82 29.94 -0.61
CA SER A 313 -10.40 28.78 0.18
C SER A 313 -9.03 29.01 0.86
N ILE A 314 -8.09 29.67 0.17
CA ILE A 314 -6.80 30.07 0.75
C ILE A 314 -7.01 31.13 1.85
N LYS A 315 -7.90 32.10 1.65
CA LYS A 315 -8.22 33.10 2.67
C LYS A 315 -8.80 32.48 3.94
N VAL A 316 -9.67 31.48 3.81
CA VAL A 316 -10.19 30.70 4.94
C VAL A 316 -9.04 30.00 5.67
N ASN A 317 -8.17 29.27 4.96
CA ASN A 317 -7.01 28.60 5.57
C ASN A 317 -6.03 29.57 6.24
N ASN A 318 -5.90 30.80 5.73
CA ASN A 318 -5.06 31.80 6.37
C ASN A 318 -5.67 32.31 7.68
N HIS A 319 -6.99 32.57 7.71
CA HIS A 319 -7.72 32.95 8.93
C HIS A 319 -7.85 31.79 9.92
N ALA A 320 -7.76 30.54 9.46
CA ALA A 320 -7.78 29.36 10.34
C ALA A 320 -6.72 29.45 11.45
N ARG A 321 -5.58 30.12 11.18
CA ARG A 321 -4.52 30.36 12.17
C ARG A 321 -4.98 31.21 13.36
N ASP A 322 -5.97 32.06 13.18
CA ASP A 322 -6.52 32.90 14.25
C ASP A 322 -7.41 32.11 15.20
N TYR A 323 -7.88 30.93 14.76
CA TYR A 323 -8.78 30.03 15.50
C TYR A 323 -8.14 28.70 15.88
N SER A 324 -6.97 28.38 15.34
CA SER A 324 -6.26 27.13 15.63
C SER A 324 -5.73 27.13 17.06
N ASP A 325 -5.90 26.00 17.75
CA ASP A 325 -5.33 25.81 19.09
C ASP A 325 -3.94 25.19 19.01
N ASP A 326 -3.01 25.63 19.87
CA ASP A 326 -1.66 25.06 20.01
C ASP A 326 -1.65 23.54 20.31
N ASP A 327 -2.75 23.04 20.87
CA ASP A 327 -2.96 21.66 21.31
C ASP A 327 -3.52 20.74 20.20
N THR A 328 -3.65 21.29 18.98
CA THR A 328 -3.97 20.63 17.70
C THR A 328 -5.28 19.85 17.65
N ARG A 329 -6.17 20.16 18.60
CA ARG A 329 -7.56 19.68 18.61
C ARG A 329 -8.41 20.41 17.58
N ASN A 330 -7.92 21.58 17.16
CA ASN A 330 -8.59 22.49 16.27
C ASN A 330 -7.60 23.03 15.23
N ASP A 331 -7.80 22.69 13.97
CA ASP A 331 -7.06 23.25 12.84
C ASP A 331 -7.56 24.66 12.45
N GLY A 332 -8.66 25.12 13.06
CA GLY A 332 -9.26 26.44 12.91
C GLY A 332 -9.99 26.65 11.58
N VAL A 333 -9.99 25.67 10.68
CA VAL A 333 -10.59 25.82 9.34
C VAL A 333 -12.11 25.86 9.45
N TYR A 334 -12.70 25.04 10.30
CA TYR A 334 -14.14 25.02 10.51
C TYR A 334 -14.66 26.35 11.11
N GLU A 335 -13.94 26.90 12.09
CA GLU A 335 -14.23 28.19 12.72
C GLU A 335 -14.07 29.33 11.73
N ALA A 336 -12.98 29.35 10.98
CA ALA A 336 -12.79 30.33 9.91
C ALA A 336 -13.93 30.25 8.88
N MET A 337 -14.43 29.06 8.56
CA MET A 337 -15.62 28.88 7.72
C MET A 337 -16.90 29.44 8.38
N ALA A 338 -17.09 29.22 9.67
CA ALA A 338 -18.25 29.74 10.41
C ALA A 338 -18.29 31.29 10.43
N HIS A 339 -17.12 31.94 10.39
CA HIS A 339 -16.96 33.40 10.33
C HIS A 339 -16.68 33.95 8.92
N ALA A 340 -16.83 33.12 7.87
CA ALA A 340 -16.40 33.47 6.52
C ALA A 340 -17.07 34.72 5.93
N GLU A 341 -18.29 35.05 6.32
CA GLU A 341 -19.00 36.27 5.88
C GLU A 341 -18.29 37.56 6.30
N GLU A 342 -17.46 37.52 7.34
CA GLU A 342 -16.78 38.70 7.88
C GLU A 342 -15.58 39.12 7.01
N PHE A 343 -14.97 38.18 6.28
CA PHE A 343 -13.74 38.42 5.52
C PHE A 343 -13.77 37.96 4.04
N LEU A 344 -14.80 37.22 3.62
CA LEU A 344 -15.01 36.84 2.22
C LEU A 344 -16.12 37.67 1.57
N MET A 345 -15.75 38.52 0.61
CA MET A 345 -16.71 39.19 -0.26
C MET A 345 -17.25 38.22 -1.31
N GLY A 346 -18.55 37.93 -1.29
CA GLY A 346 -19.22 37.04 -2.25
C GLY A 346 -19.33 35.60 -1.75
N ASP A 347 -18.21 34.89 -1.69
CA ASP A 347 -18.18 33.45 -1.36
C ASP A 347 -18.59 33.13 0.09
N GLY A 348 -18.63 34.12 0.99
CA GLY A 348 -18.94 33.92 2.42
C GLY A 348 -20.31 33.27 2.68
N ILE A 349 -21.34 33.64 1.90
CA ILE A 349 -22.69 33.05 2.02
C ILE A 349 -22.65 31.55 1.67
N LEU A 350 -21.95 31.20 0.60
CA LEU A 350 -21.81 29.79 0.16
C LEU A 350 -21.03 28.97 1.19
N VAL A 351 -19.98 29.53 1.79
CA VAL A 351 -19.24 28.86 2.87
C VAL A 351 -20.15 28.60 4.07
N LYS A 352 -21.01 29.56 4.44
CA LYS A 352 -21.97 29.41 5.53
C LYS A 352 -23.03 28.34 5.24
N GLU A 353 -23.49 28.20 3.99
CA GLU A 353 -24.37 27.09 3.59
C GLU A 353 -23.69 25.72 3.77
N ILE A 354 -22.39 25.63 3.48
CA ILE A 354 -21.61 24.41 3.72
C ILE A 354 -21.54 24.12 5.22
N VAL A 355 -21.24 25.12 6.06
CA VAL A 355 -21.21 24.97 7.53
C VAL A 355 -22.55 24.47 8.05
N HIS A 356 -23.66 25.06 7.62
CA HIS A 356 -24.99 24.62 8.03
C HIS A 356 -25.25 23.15 7.69
N ARG A 357 -24.86 22.73 6.48
CA ARG A 357 -24.98 21.32 6.06
C ARG A 357 -24.10 20.38 6.88
N ILE A 358 -22.90 20.81 7.28
CA ILE A 358 -22.03 20.05 8.18
C ILE A 358 -22.73 19.85 9.53
N GLU A 359 -23.36 20.88 10.09
CA GLU A 359 -24.10 20.80 11.36
C GLU A 359 -25.28 19.82 11.25
N GLU A 360 -26.05 19.86 10.17
CA GLU A 360 -27.16 18.95 9.91
C GLU A 360 -26.70 17.48 9.90
N PHE A 361 -25.66 17.15 9.12
CA PHE A 361 -25.14 15.78 9.08
C PHE A 361 -24.46 15.34 10.38
N THR A 362 -23.80 16.25 11.09
CA THR A 362 -23.19 15.96 12.39
C THR A 362 -24.26 15.64 13.43
N ALA A 363 -25.41 16.31 13.39
CA ALA A 363 -26.56 15.97 14.22
C ALA A 363 -27.14 14.58 13.89
N LEU A 364 -27.14 14.20 12.59
CA LEU A 364 -27.61 12.89 12.14
C LEU A 364 -26.68 11.75 12.56
N LYS A 365 -25.36 11.95 12.62
CA LYS A 365 -24.36 10.92 12.98
C LYS A 365 -24.73 10.10 14.23
N SER A 366 -25.34 10.73 15.23
CA SER A 366 -25.74 10.07 16.49
C SER A 366 -27.08 9.33 16.45
N ARG A 367 -27.86 9.53 15.38
CA ARG A 367 -29.26 9.10 15.26
C ARG A 367 -29.48 7.98 14.25
N ILE A 368 -28.56 7.79 13.32
CA ILE A 368 -28.68 6.83 12.22
C ILE A 368 -27.44 5.94 12.11
N VAL A 369 -27.58 4.80 11.46
CA VAL A 369 -26.44 3.91 11.20
C VAL A 369 -25.58 4.46 10.06
N LEU A 370 -24.30 4.04 10.00
CA LEU A 370 -23.35 4.53 9.00
C LEU A 370 -23.84 4.36 7.56
N THR A 371 -24.54 3.27 7.25
CA THR A 371 -25.09 3.02 5.91
C THR A 371 -26.16 4.03 5.51
N GLU A 372 -27.01 4.44 6.46
CA GLU A 372 -28.02 5.48 6.26
C GLU A 372 -27.36 6.86 6.13
N LEU A 373 -26.36 7.14 6.97
CA LEU A 373 -25.59 8.39 6.87
C LEU A 373 -24.89 8.53 5.52
N VAL A 374 -24.27 7.46 5.01
CA VAL A 374 -23.67 7.43 3.68
C VAL A 374 -24.73 7.70 2.60
N HIS A 375 -25.91 7.09 2.71
CA HIS A 375 -27.00 7.33 1.78
C HIS A 375 -27.48 8.78 1.78
N GLU A 376 -27.66 9.38 2.96
CA GLU A 376 -28.07 10.78 3.11
C GLU A 376 -27.02 11.75 2.55
N VAL A 377 -25.74 11.55 2.88
CA VAL A 377 -24.64 12.37 2.35
C VAL A 377 -24.55 12.26 0.83
N MET A 378 -24.68 11.04 0.27
CA MET A 378 -24.67 10.84 -1.17
C MET A 378 -25.87 11.51 -1.85
N THR A 379 -27.06 11.47 -1.24
CA THR A 379 -28.28 12.00 -1.86
C THR A 379 -28.37 13.53 -1.74
N GLN A 380 -27.99 14.08 -0.59
CA GLN A 380 -28.20 15.50 -0.26
C GLN A 380 -26.95 16.37 -0.47
N ALA A 381 -25.74 15.81 -0.30
CA ALA A 381 -24.50 16.60 -0.32
C ALA A 381 -23.75 16.53 -1.65
N SER A 382 -23.74 15.37 -2.30
CA SER A 382 -22.88 15.12 -3.47
C SER A 382 -23.45 15.59 -4.81
N GLY A 383 -24.76 15.90 -4.86
CA GLY A 383 -25.45 16.24 -6.10
C GLY A 383 -25.52 15.10 -7.12
N LEU A 384 -25.00 13.89 -6.84
CA LEU A 384 -24.92 12.77 -7.78
C LEU A 384 -26.27 12.17 -8.18
N TYR A 385 -27.35 12.54 -7.49
CA TYR A 385 -28.72 12.12 -7.77
C TYR A 385 -29.61 13.23 -8.36
N ARG A 386 -29.06 14.40 -8.69
CA ARG A 386 -29.79 15.47 -9.38
C ARG A 386 -29.52 15.51 -10.89
#